data_AF-A0AAD0X3C2-F1
#
_entry.id   AF-A0AAD0X3C2-F1
#
_cell.length_a   1.000
_cell.length_b   1.000
_cell.length_c   1.000
_cell.angle_alpha   90.00
_cell.angle_beta   90.00
_cell.angle_gamma   90.00
#
_symmetry.space_group_name_H-M   'P 1'
#
loop_
_entity.id
_entity.type
_entity.pdbx_description
1 polymer ?
#
loop_
_entity_poly.entity_id
_entity_poly.type
_entity_poly.pdbx_seq_one_letter_code
_entity_poly.pdbx_strand_id
1 'polypeptide(L)'
;MLFRFLVFLYPVIRNLGPAAAALLLIAGISLIGYAVLRQPGWWSWLAAGACLLGAGLLALLCHSYHWWLFKLRPHGCLFIPIK
;
A
#
# COMPACT_ATOMS: atom_id res chain seq x y z
N MET A 1 -17.70 -13.80 -7.71
CA MET A 1 -16.72 -13.24 -8.67
C MET A 1 -15.66 -12.37 -7.98
N LEU A 2 -16.06 -11.43 -7.09
CA LEU A 2 -15.15 -10.52 -6.37
C LEU A 2 -14.01 -11.24 -5.59
N PHE A 3 -14.32 -12.35 -4.91
CA PHE A 3 -13.35 -13.14 -4.17
C PHE A 3 -12.25 -13.77 -5.07
N ARG A 4 -12.60 -14.22 -6.28
CA ARG A 4 -11.63 -14.76 -7.25
C ARG A 4 -10.68 -13.68 -7.78
N PHE A 5 -11.18 -12.47 -8.01
CA PHE A 5 -10.33 -11.33 -8.38
C PHE A 5 -9.36 -10.96 -7.27
N LEU A 6 -9.82 -10.94 -6.01
CA LEU A 6 -8.96 -10.70 -4.85
C LEU A 6 -7.80 -11.71 -4.75
N VAL A 7 -8.09 -13.00 -4.96
CA VAL A 7 -7.09 -14.07 -4.91
C VAL A 7 -6.10 -13.96 -6.08
N PHE A 8 -6.54 -13.55 -7.27
CA PHE A 8 -5.65 -13.33 -8.42
C PHE A 8 -4.77 -12.09 -8.27
N LEU A 9 -5.29 -11.05 -7.62
CA LEU A 9 -4.58 -9.79 -7.40
C LEU A 9 -3.62 -9.87 -6.20
N TYR A 10 -3.71 -10.94 -5.40
CA TYR A 10 -2.86 -11.19 -4.23
C TYR A 10 -1.35 -11.16 -4.50
N PRO A 11 -0.77 -11.91 -5.47
CA PRO A 11 0.67 -11.87 -5.71
C PRO A 11 1.15 -10.48 -6.13
N VAL A 12 0.31 -9.74 -6.85
CA VAL A 12 0.58 -8.37 -7.27
C VAL A 12 0.59 -7.44 -6.06
N ILE A 13 -0.45 -7.46 -5.22
CA ILE A 13 -0.53 -6.63 -4.01
C ILE A 13 0.58 -6.99 -3.02
N ARG A 14 0.93 -8.28 -2.88
CA ARG A 14 1.98 -8.72 -1.96
C ARG A 14 3.38 -8.33 -2.41
N ASN A 15 3.71 -8.46 -3.69
CA ASN A 15 5.06 -8.17 -4.18
C ASN A 15 5.24 -6.69 -4.49
N LEU A 16 4.23 -6.04 -5.08
CA LEU A 16 4.33 -4.65 -5.52
C LEU A 16 3.75 -3.65 -4.52
N GLY A 17 2.83 -4.07 -3.64
CA GLY A 17 2.21 -3.20 -2.64
C GLY A 17 3.20 -2.58 -1.64
N PRO A 18 4.12 -3.36 -1.02
CA PRO A 18 5.12 -2.81 -0.12
C PRO A 18 6.06 -1.82 -0.81
N ALA A 19 6.50 -2.14 -2.04
CA ALA A 19 7.35 -1.26 -2.83
C ALA A 19 6.62 0.04 -3.21
N ALA A 20 5.36 -0.05 -3.65
CA ALA A 20 4.54 1.10 -3.98
C ALA A 20 4.25 1.98 -2.75
N ALA A 21 3.98 1.38 -1.58
CA ALA A 21 3.79 2.10 -0.33
C ALA A 21 5.07 2.84 0.10
N ALA A 22 6.23 2.20 -0.04
CA ALA A 22 7.52 2.82 0.23
C ALA A 22 7.80 4.01 -0.71
N LEU A 23 7.54 3.85 -2.01
CA LEU A 23 7.70 4.92 -2.99
C LEU A 23 6.78 6.12 -2.70
N LEU A 24 5.51 5.87 -2.35
CA LEU A 24 4.57 6.92 -1.96
C LEU A 24 5.00 7.64 -0.68
N LEU A 25 5.56 6.91 0.28
CA LEU A 25 6.07 7.48 1.53
C LEU A 25 7.29 8.36 1.26
N ILE A 26 8.24 7.89 0.45
CA ILE A 26 9.41 8.68 0.02
C ILE A 26 8.95 9.95 -0.72
N ALA A 27 8.05 9.81 -1.69
CA ALA A 27 7.50 10.94 -2.44
C ALA A 27 6.79 11.95 -1.53
N GLY A 28 6.02 11.48 -0.54
CA GLY A 28 5.37 12.33 0.46
C GLY A 28 6.38 13.12 1.29
N ILE A 29 7.42 12.47 1.81
CA ILE A 29 8.49 13.12 2.59
C ILE A 29 9.27 14.11 1.73
N SER A 30 9.60 13.75 0.49
CA SER A 30 10.28 14.65 -0.44
C SER A 30 9.44 15.88 -0.76
N LEU A 31 8.11 15.73 -0.89
CA LEU A 31 7.20 16.87 -1.09
C LEU A 31 7.13 17.77 0.14
N ILE A 32 7.17 17.21 1.35
CA ILE A 32 7.25 18.00 2.59
C ILE A 32 8.56 18.78 2.64
N GLY A 33 9.68 18.14 2.34
CA GLY A 33 10.99 18.81 2.26
C GLY A 33 10.98 19.94 1.24
N TYR A 34 10.44 19.70 0.05
CA TYR A 34 10.23 20.72 -0.98
C TYR A 34 9.35 21.87 -0.46
N ALA A 35 8.29 21.53 0.27
CA ALA A 35 7.36 22.50 0.79
C ALA A 35 7.93 23.37 1.92
N VAL A 36 8.84 22.84 2.72
CA VAL A 36 9.52 23.61 3.75
C VAL A 36 10.57 24.54 3.13
N LEU A 37 11.29 24.07 2.11
CA LEU A 37 12.41 24.79 1.52
C LEU A 37 12.00 25.90 0.54
N ARG A 38 10.82 25.80 -0.10
CA ARG A 38 10.51 26.62 -1.29
C ARG A 38 9.24 27.49 -1.22
N GLN A 39 8.69 27.75 -0.03
CA GLN A 39 7.42 28.48 0.15
C GLN A 39 6.35 28.09 -0.89
N PRO A 40 5.96 26.81 -0.99
CA PRO A 40 4.98 26.41 -1.98
C PRO A 40 3.59 26.91 -1.60
N GLY A 41 2.71 26.92 -2.59
CA GLY A 41 1.28 27.08 -2.36
C GLY A 41 0.69 25.91 -1.55
N TRP A 42 -0.51 26.15 -1.03
CA TRP A 42 -1.31 25.21 -0.23
C TRP A 42 -1.47 23.82 -0.88
N TRP A 43 -1.45 23.76 -2.22
CA TRP A 43 -1.53 22.55 -3.02
C TRP A 43 -0.41 21.53 -2.75
N SER A 44 0.81 21.97 -2.48
CA SER A 44 1.93 21.05 -2.20
C SER A 44 1.77 20.35 -0.86
N TRP A 45 1.19 21.04 0.14
CA TRP A 45 0.86 20.44 1.43
C TRP A 45 -0.28 19.42 1.31
N LEU A 46 -1.30 19.73 0.52
CA LEU A 46 -2.38 18.78 0.22
C LEU A 46 -1.86 17.54 -0.52
N ALA A 47 -1.02 17.72 -1.53
CA ALA A 47 -0.41 16.61 -2.27
C ALA A 47 0.49 15.74 -1.37
N ALA A 48 1.27 16.36 -0.47
CA ALA A 48 2.09 15.65 0.50
C ALA A 48 1.23 14.80 1.47
N GLY A 49 0.17 15.41 2.02
CA GLY A 49 -0.77 14.72 2.89
C GLY A 49 -1.49 13.56 2.19
N ALA A 50 -1.91 13.76 0.93
CA ALA A 50 -2.52 12.72 0.12
C ALA A 50 -1.56 11.55 -0.17
N CYS A 51 -0.29 11.82 -0.47
CA CYS A 51 0.73 10.78 -0.65
C CYS A 51 0.97 9.97 0.63
N LEU A 52 1.06 10.63 1.78
CA LEU A 52 1.25 9.96 3.06
C LEU A 52 0.02 9.13 3.47
N LEU A 53 -1.18 9.67 3.28
CA LEU A 53 -2.43 8.93 3.50
C LEU A 53 -2.53 7.73 2.56
N GLY A 54 -2.19 7.90 1.29
CA GLY A 54 -2.17 6.82 0.29
C GLY A 54 -1.17 5.72 0.66
N ALA A 55 0.04 6.08 1.09
CA ALA A 55 1.04 5.12 1.57
C ALA A 55 0.53 4.35 2.81
N GLY A 56 -0.05 5.05 3.78
CA GLY A 56 -0.62 4.46 4.99
C GLY A 56 -1.77 3.51 4.69
N LEU A 57 -2.74 3.93 3.86
CA LEU A 57 -3.85 3.10 3.42
C LEU A 57 -3.39 1.86 2.66
N LEU A 58 -2.41 2.00 1.76
CA LEU A 58 -1.89 0.87 0.99
C LEU A 58 -1.14 -0.12 1.88
N ALA A 59 -0.35 0.37 2.85
CA ALA A 59 0.30 -0.46 3.85
C ALA A 59 -0.72 -1.18 4.75
N LEU A 60 -1.75 -0.46 5.21
CA LEU A 60 -2.82 -1.02 6.02
C LEU A 60 -3.64 -2.07 5.25
N LEU A 61 -3.89 -1.83 3.96
CA LEU A 61 -4.57 -2.76 3.08
C LEU A 61 -3.72 -4.03 2.89
N CYS A 62 -2.42 -3.88 2.62
CA CYS A 62 -1.49 -5.02 2.54
C CYS A 62 -1.46 -5.82 3.84
N HIS A 63 -1.41 -5.14 4.99
CA HIS A 63 -1.40 -5.77 6.30
C HIS A 63 -2.73 -6.49 6.60
N SER A 64 -3.85 -5.82 6.36
CA SER A 64 -5.20 -6.37 6.57
C SER A 64 -5.47 -7.56 5.64
N TYR A 65 -5.01 -7.51 4.38
CA TYR A 65 -5.07 -8.65 3.46
C TYR A 65 -4.25 -9.83 3.95
N HIS A 66 -3.06 -9.58 4.51
CA HIS A 66 -2.22 -10.63 5.10
C HIS A 66 -2.93 -11.28 6.30
N TRP A 67 -3.53 -10.45 7.16
CA TRP A 67 -4.28 -10.89 8.33
C TRP A 67 -5.53 -11.69 7.96
N TRP A 68 -6.26 -11.24 6.93
CA TRP A 68 -7.45 -11.91 6.43
C TRP A 68 -7.14 -13.28 5.81
N LEU A 69 -6.05 -13.37 5.04
CA LEU A 69 -5.54 -14.65 4.52
C LEU A 69 -5.02 -15.57 5.61
N PHE A 70 -4.43 -15.04 6.67
CA PHE A 70 -4.03 -15.84 7.82
C PHE A 70 -5.24 -16.44 8.53
N LYS A 71 -6.31 -15.65 8.70
CA LYS A 71 -7.56 -16.06 9.36
C LYS A 71 -8.38 -17.06 8.53
N LEU A 72 -8.25 -17.03 7.20
CA LEU A 72 -8.90 -17.95 6.27
C LEU A 72 -8.13 -19.26 6.03
N ARG A 73 -6.96 -19.46 6.65
CA ARG A 73 -6.27 -20.77 6.59
C ARG A 73 -6.89 -21.76 7.60
N PRO A 74 -7.55 -22.84 7.16
CA PRO A 74 -7.66 -24.03 7.99
C PRO A 74 -6.27 -24.70 7.97
N HIS A 75 -5.67 -24.88 9.15
CA HIS A 75 -4.55 -25.82 9.37
C HIS A 75 -3.41 -25.82 8.33
N GLY A 76 -2.46 -24.88 8.45
CA GLY A 76 -1.07 -25.11 8.03
C GLY A 76 -0.75 -25.26 6.54
N CYS A 77 -1.73 -25.27 5.63
CA CYS A 77 -1.45 -25.39 4.20
C CYS A 77 -1.25 -24.00 3.56
N LEU A 78 -0.05 -23.77 3.06
CA LEU A 78 0.29 -22.69 2.13
C LEU A 78 -0.62 -22.82 0.90
N PHE A 79 -1.66 -21.98 0.80
CA PHE A 79 -2.31 -21.72 -0.48
C PHE A 79 -1.29 -20.96 -1.34
N ILE A 80 -0.47 -21.72 -2.07
CA ILE A 80 0.40 -21.22 -3.14
C ILE A 80 -0.51 -21.05 -4.35
N PRO A 81 -0.85 -19.83 -4.78
CA PRO A 81 -1.59 -19.66 -6.02
C PRO A 81 -0.57 -19.56 -7.14
N ILE A 82 0.09 -20.65 -7.53
CA ILE A 82 0.75 -20.81 -8.83
C ILE A 82 0.84 -22.32 -9.15
N LYS A 83 0.55 -22.60 -10.43
CA LYS A 83 0.82 -23.79 -11.26
C LYS A 83 1.81 -24.82 -10.71
#